data_AF-A0A1L0DIY2-F1
#
_entry.id   AF-A0A1L0DIY2-F1
#
_cell.length_a   1.000
_cell.length_b   1.000
_cell.length_c   1.000
_cell.angle_alpha   90.00
_cell.angle_beta   90.00
_cell.angle_gamma   90.00
#
_symmetry.space_group_name_H-M   'P 1'
#
loop_
_entity.id
_entity.type
_entity.pdbx_description
1 polymer ?
#
loop_
_entity_poly.entity_id
_entity_poly.type
_entity_poly.pdbx_seq_one_letter_code
_entity_poly.pdbx_strand_id
1 'polypeptide(L)'
;MEIDPQTVRKDKVRDLLRNLGPPVDQSSRTAAQETYIRRLRGDIERTKTFLRQAKEANVQLQDETAANSTWDHYTCQQAHLISLYEAYKKLPYMAMKNDLIGIATAASLTKKAVYEQRQTSKQIEDDNIEIERANVQQTQLLADYKEIDELLKQRIQAHPERMDKLRAKLRQSQPLDMELELKLESVQNATASMKAVEERMYQHVRRVVTKLYALQDWENASVMDEQTFKTSIMLALSLIVTLVTSLLSPQEKWVAVPTGGPEEKLLLVMIRNNLVVVRGNEVRLRDYGFDE
;
A
#
# COMPACT_ATOMS: atom_id res chain seq x y z
N MET A 1 52.39 -28.21 -14.30
CA MET A 1 51.61 -27.05 -14.75
C MET A 1 50.59 -27.57 -15.75
N GLU A 2 49.41 -27.93 -15.26
CA GLU A 2 48.29 -28.35 -16.11
C GLU A 2 47.67 -27.09 -16.71
N ILE A 3 47.78 -26.94 -18.03
CA ILE A 3 47.15 -25.85 -18.75
C ILE A 3 45.66 -26.20 -18.85
N ASP A 4 44.85 -25.50 -18.07
CA ASP A 4 43.41 -25.70 -18.01
C ASP A 4 42.78 -25.45 -19.41
N PRO A 5 42.20 -26.47 -20.07
CA PRO A 5 41.68 -26.38 -21.42
C PRO A 5 40.56 -25.34 -21.58
N GLN A 6 39.94 -24.89 -20.49
CA GLN A 6 38.94 -23.82 -20.53
C GLN A 6 39.55 -22.43 -20.75
N THR A 7 40.78 -22.20 -20.28
CA THR A 7 41.48 -20.91 -20.46
C THR A 7 41.88 -20.68 -21.91
N VAL A 8 42.46 -21.72 -22.55
CA VAL A 8 42.88 -21.69 -23.96
C VAL A 8 41.70 -21.41 -24.92
N ARG A 9 40.49 -21.90 -24.59
CA ARG A 9 39.28 -21.63 -25.39
C ARG A 9 38.81 -20.19 -25.24
N LYS A 10 38.84 -19.63 -24.03
CA LYS A 10 38.45 -18.24 -23.77
C LYS A 10 39.38 -17.25 -24.48
N ASP A 11 40.68 -17.56 -24.51
CA ASP A 11 41.68 -16.71 -25.17
C ASP A 11 41.53 -16.74 -26.69
N LYS A 12 41.28 -17.91 -27.30
CA LYS A 12 40.98 -18.00 -28.75
C LYS A 12 39.72 -17.24 -29.15
N VAL A 13 38.68 -17.25 -28.32
CA VAL A 13 37.44 -16.50 -28.59
C VAL A 13 37.69 -15.00 -28.45
N ARG A 14 38.47 -14.56 -27.47
CA ARG A 14 38.88 -13.15 -27.32
C ARG A 14 39.71 -12.66 -28.50
N ASP A 15 40.62 -13.48 -29.00
CA ASP A 15 41.44 -13.13 -30.17
C ASP A 15 40.61 -13.07 -31.46
N LEU A 16 39.63 -13.96 -31.62
CA LEU A 16 38.66 -13.89 -32.73
C LEU A 16 37.78 -12.63 -32.66
N LEU A 17 37.36 -12.23 -31.46
CA LEU A 17 36.55 -11.03 -31.25
C LEU A 17 37.35 -9.74 -31.41
N ARG A 18 38.64 -9.73 -31.06
CA ARG A 18 39.56 -8.59 -31.28
C ARG A 18 39.94 -8.41 -32.75
N ASN A 19 40.00 -9.50 -33.53
CA ASN A 19 40.35 -9.46 -34.96
C ASN A 19 39.16 -9.13 -35.87
N LEU A 20 37.95 -8.98 -35.33
CA LEU A 20 36.85 -8.32 -36.01
C LEU A 20 37.13 -6.81 -35.98
N GLY A 21 37.86 -6.33 -36.98
CA GLY A 21 38.03 -4.90 -37.22
C GLY A 21 36.69 -4.15 -37.23
N PRO A 22 36.69 -2.82 -37.02
CA PRO A 22 35.46 -2.04 -36.95
C PRO A 22 34.60 -2.34 -38.19
N PRO A 23 33.27 -2.50 -38.03
CA PRO A 23 32.41 -2.73 -39.17
C PRO A 23 32.64 -1.58 -40.14
N VAL A 24 33.17 -1.90 -41.32
CA VAL A 24 33.20 -0.96 -42.43
C VAL A 24 31.76 -0.51 -42.61
N ASP A 25 31.49 0.77 -42.35
CA ASP A 25 30.24 1.43 -42.67
C ASP A 25 29.98 1.28 -44.18
N GLN A 26 29.37 0.15 -44.57
CA GLN A 26 28.90 -0.07 -45.93
C GLN A 26 27.59 0.69 -46.10
N SER A 27 27.72 2.00 -46.23
CA SER A 27 26.67 2.94 -46.60
C SER A 27 26.38 2.97 -48.12
N SER A 28 26.77 1.91 -48.85
CA SER A 28 26.35 1.70 -50.23
C SER A 28 25.78 0.29 -50.39
N ARG A 29 24.47 0.19 -50.60
CA ARG A 29 23.80 -1.08 -50.89
C ARG A 29 24.45 -1.70 -52.12
N THR A 30 24.89 -2.96 -52.02
CA THR A 30 25.45 -3.66 -53.18
C THR A 30 24.36 -3.83 -54.24
N ALA A 31 24.71 -3.82 -55.53
CA ALA A 31 23.75 -4.01 -56.64
C ALA A 31 22.86 -5.27 -56.46
N ALA A 32 23.41 -6.32 -55.85
CA ALA A 32 22.68 -7.53 -55.48
C ALA A 32 21.60 -7.28 -54.41
N GLN A 33 21.89 -6.48 -53.39
CA GLN A 33 20.94 -6.09 -52.34
C GLN A 33 19.82 -5.22 -52.90
N GLU A 34 20.13 -4.28 -53.80
CA GLU A 34 19.10 -3.47 -54.46
C GLU A 34 18.16 -4.31 -55.33
N THR A 35 18.72 -5.29 -56.05
CA THR A 35 17.95 -6.22 -56.87
C THR A 35 17.04 -7.09 -55.99
N TYR A 36 17.56 -7.59 -54.88
CA TYR A 36 16.80 -8.33 -53.87
C TYR A 36 15.66 -7.48 -53.28
N ILE A 37 15.91 -6.22 -52.92
CA ILE A 37 14.90 -5.30 -52.39
C ILE A 37 13.80 -5.02 -53.44
N ARG A 38 14.17 -4.81 -54.71
CA ARG A 38 13.18 -4.61 -55.78
C ARG A 38 12.30 -5.84 -55.98
N ARG A 39 12.88 -7.04 -55.94
CA ARG A 39 12.13 -8.31 -56.01
C ARG A 39 11.18 -8.46 -54.82
N LEU A 40 11.66 -8.27 -53.60
CA LEU A 40 10.82 -8.28 -52.39
C LEU A 40 9.65 -7.30 -52.48
N ARG A 41 9.88 -6.08 -52.96
CA ARG A 41 8.80 -5.11 -53.17
C ARG A 41 7.77 -5.60 -54.18
N GLY A 42 8.22 -6.20 -55.29
CA GLY A 42 7.33 -6.82 -56.27
C GLY A 42 6.49 -7.95 -55.69
N ASP A 43 7.09 -8.82 -54.87
CA ASP A 43 6.39 -9.93 -54.21
C ASP A 43 5.39 -9.43 -53.16
N ILE A 44 5.74 -8.37 -52.41
CA ILE A 44 4.85 -7.70 -51.45
C ILE A 44 3.63 -7.11 -52.16
N GLU A 45 3.82 -6.38 -53.27
CA GLU A 45 2.70 -5.79 -54.00
C GLU A 45 1.81 -6.87 -54.63
N ARG A 46 2.42 -7.94 -55.17
CA ARG A 46 1.65 -9.08 -55.70
C ARG A 46 0.81 -9.76 -54.61
N THR A 47 1.41 -10.06 -53.47
CA THR A 47 0.68 -10.67 -52.34
C THR A 47 -0.41 -9.75 -51.78
N LYS A 48 -0.19 -8.43 -51.73
CA LYS A 48 -1.24 -7.46 -51.40
C LYS A 48 -2.40 -7.50 -52.39
N THR A 49 -2.13 -7.62 -53.69
CA THR A 49 -3.20 -7.72 -54.69
C THR A 49 -4.02 -9.00 -54.54
N PHE A 50 -3.37 -10.15 -54.30
CA PHE A 50 -4.08 -11.40 -54.01
C PHE A 50 -4.93 -11.29 -52.74
N LEU A 51 -4.40 -10.66 -51.70
CA LEU A 51 -5.12 -10.46 -50.45
C LEU A 51 -6.34 -9.56 -50.64
N ARG A 52 -6.22 -8.49 -51.45
CA ARG A 52 -7.34 -7.62 -51.80
C ARG A 52 -8.40 -8.38 -52.58
N GLN A 53 -8.03 -9.10 -53.63
CA GLN A 53 -8.95 -9.92 -54.42
C GLN A 53 -9.66 -10.98 -53.57
N ALA A 54 -8.92 -11.65 -52.68
CA ALA A 54 -9.50 -12.64 -51.76
C ALA A 54 -10.50 -12.00 -50.79
N LYS A 55 -10.23 -10.79 -50.28
CA LYS A 55 -11.16 -10.05 -49.44
C LYS A 55 -12.42 -9.63 -50.20
N GLU A 56 -12.26 -9.10 -51.40
CA GLU A 56 -13.39 -8.70 -52.26
C GLU A 56 -14.27 -9.90 -52.62
N ALA A 57 -13.67 -11.02 -53.01
CA ALA A 57 -14.39 -12.26 -53.29
C ALA A 57 -15.13 -12.80 -52.05
N ASN A 58 -14.52 -12.71 -50.86
CA ASN A 58 -15.16 -13.15 -49.63
C ASN A 58 -16.39 -12.29 -49.27
N VAL A 59 -16.32 -10.97 -49.50
CA VAL A 59 -17.47 -10.07 -49.32
C VAL A 59 -18.58 -10.42 -50.31
N GLN A 60 -18.26 -10.62 -51.60
CA GLN A 60 -19.24 -11.02 -52.60
C GLN A 60 -19.93 -12.34 -52.26
N LEU A 61 -19.16 -13.35 -51.83
CA LEU A 61 -19.71 -14.65 -51.42
C LEU A 61 -20.57 -14.54 -50.15
N GLN A 62 -20.21 -13.66 -49.22
CA GLN A 62 -21.01 -13.40 -48.02
C GLN A 62 -22.34 -12.72 -48.35
N ASP A 63 -22.33 -11.75 -49.26
CA ASP A 63 -23.54 -11.05 -49.70
C ASP A 63 -24.48 -11.98 -50.48
N GLU A 64 -23.93 -12.85 -51.34
CA GLU A 64 -24.70 -13.85 -52.10
C GLU A 64 -25.27 -14.96 -51.20
N THR A 65 -24.54 -15.38 -50.17
CA THR A 65 -25.03 -16.37 -49.20
C THR A 65 -26.07 -15.78 -48.26
N ALA A 66 -25.93 -14.52 -47.85
CA ALA A 66 -26.95 -13.81 -47.08
C ALA A 66 -28.24 -13.59 -47.89
N ALA A 67 -28.14 -13.31 -49.20
CA ALA A 67 -29.30 -13.13 -50.08
C ALA A 67 -30.07 -14.44 -50.37
N ASN A 68 -29.43 -15.61 -50.27
CA ASN A 68 -30.00 -16.92 -50.63
C ASN A 68 -30.18 -17.89 -49.43
N SER A 69 -29.99 -17.42 -48.20
CA SER A 69 -29.89 -18.25 -47.01
C SER A 69 -31.26 -18.78 -46.52
N THR A 70 -31.59 -20.02 -46.88
CA THR A 70 -32.68 -20.82 -46.30
C THR A 70 -32.18 -21.89 -45.30
N TRP A 71 -30.93 -21.79 -44.84
CA TRP A 71 -30.28 -22.82 -44.02
C TRP A 71 -30.49 -22.60 -42.52
N ASP A 72 -30.91 -23.65 -41.82
CA ASP A 72 -30.97 -23.66 -40.35
C ASP A 72 -29.57 -23.68 -39.72
N HIS A 73 -29.49 -23.26 -38.44
CA HIS A 73 -28.23 -23.18 -37.70
C HIS A 73 -27.47 -24.53 -37.64
N TYR A 74 -28.20 -25.65 -37.53
CA TYR A 74 -27.61 -26.99 -37.47
C TYR A 74 -26.97 -27.40 -38.80
N THR A 75 -27.61 -27.12 -39.93
CA THR A 75 -27.08 -27.45 -41.26
C THR A 75 -25.88 -26.55 -41.61
N CYS A 76 -25.90 -25.29 -41.19
CA CYS A 76 -24.75 -24.39 -41.30
C CYS A 76 -23.52 -24.91 -40.55
N GLN A 77 -23.69 -25.42 -39.32
CA GLN A 77 -22.59 -26.02 -38.56
C GLN A 77 -22.01 -27.27 -39.22
N GLN A 78 -22.85 -28.14 -39.76
CA GLN A 78 -22.38 -29.34 -40.49
C GLN A 78 -21.63 -28.96 -41.78
N ALA A 79 -22.12 -27.99 -42.54
CA ALA A 79 -21.43 -27.47 -43.72
C ALA A 79 -20.09 -26.81 -43.36
N HIS A 80 -20.03 -26.10 -42.22
CA HIS A 80 -18.77 -25.54 -41.72
C HIS A 80 -17.76 -26.64 -41.37
N LEU A 81 -18.19 -27.73 -40.71
CA LEU A 81 -17.31 -28.85 -40.38
C LEU A 81 -16.77 -29.56 -41.63
N ILE A 82 -17.63 -29.80 -42.63
CA ILE A 82 -17.24 -30.43 -43.90
C ILE A 82 -16.28 -29.52 -44.67
N SER A 83 -16.59 -28.22 -44.78
CA SER A 83 -15.72 -27.26 -45.47
C SER A 83 -14.37 -27.10 -44.78
N LEU A 84 -14.32 -27.15 -43.44
CA LEU A 84 -13.07 -27.12 -42.68
C LEU A 84 -12.20 -28.35 -43.00
N TYR A 85 -12.80 -29.54 -43.01
CA TYR A 85 -12.12 -30.78 -43.37
C TYR A 85 -11.58 -30.73 -44.81
N GLU A 86 -12.35 -30.23 -45.76
CA GLU A 86 -11.91 -30.06 -47.14
C GLU A 86 -10.83 -28.99 -47.30
N ALA A 87 -10.92 -27.89 -46.55
CA ALA A 87 -9.92 -26.83 -46.55
C ALA A 87 -8.56 -27.31 -46.02
N TYR A 88 -8.54 -28.12 -44.96
CA TYR A 88 -7.29 -28.69 -44.44
C TYR A 88 -6.64 -29.70 -45.38
N LYS A 89 -7.38 -30.27 -46.34
CA LYS A 89 -6.86 -31.23 -47.32
C LYS A 89 -5.98 -30.57 -48.39
N LYS A 90 -6.12 -29.27 -48.65
CA LYS A 90 -5.40 -28.55 -49.71
C LYS A 90 -4.70 -27.32 -49.15
N LEU A 91 -3.47 -27.09 -49.58
CA LEU A 91 -2.76 -25.84 -49.27
C LEU A 91 -3.34 -24.70 -50.13
N PRO A 92 -3.90 -23.64 -49.52
CA PRO A 92 -4.56 -22.57 -50.25
C PRO A 92 -3.57 -21.60 -50.93
N TYR A 93 -2.31 -21.57 -50.50
CA TYR A 93 -1.26 -20.78 -51.13
C TYR A 93 0.00 -21.62 -51.33
N MET A 94 0.53 -21.58 -52.55
CA MET A 94 1.82 -22.17 -52.89
C MET A 94 2.74 -21.08 -53.42
N ALA A 95 3.84 -20.86 -52.72
CA ALA A 95 4.85 -19.89 -53.11
C ALA A 95 5.49 -20.30 -54.45
N MET A 96 5.80 -19.31 -55.30
CA MET A 96 6.51 -19.56 -56.55
C MET A 96 7.99 -19.86 -56.26
N LYS A 97 8.68 -20.55 -57.18
CA LYS A 97 10.11 -20.91 -57.01
C LYS A 97 11.05 -19.71 -56.76
N ASN A 98 10.66 -18.52 -57.23
CA ASN A 98 11.43 -17.28 -57.09
C ASN A 98 10.93 -16.39 -55.96
N ASP A 99 9.95 -16.86 -55.18
CA ASP A 99 9.41 -16.13 -54.05
C ASP A 99 10.40 -16.12 -52.89
N LEU A 100 10.60 -14.94 -52.33
CA LEU A 100 11.55 -14.70 -51.26
C LEU A 100 10.91 -14.86 -49.86
N ILE A 101 9.65 -15.27 -49.77
CA ILE A 101 8.90 -15.40 -48.52
C ILE A 101 9.62 -16.25 -47.48
N GLY A 102 10.22 -17.37 -47.85
CA GLY A 102 10.92 -18.27 -46.94
C GLY A 102 12.18 -17.63 -46.32
N ILE A 103 12.96 -16.94 -47.15
CA ILE A 103 14.16 -16.22 -46.69
C ILE A 103 13.75 -15.05 -45.80
N ALA A 104 12.70 -14.30 -46.19
CA ALA A 104 12.20 -13.17 -45.44
C ALA A 104 11.61 -13.58 -44.07
N THR A 105 10.86 -14.68 -44.01
CA THR A 105 10.33 -15.20 -42.75
C THR A 105 11.43 -15.74 -41.85
N ALA A 106 12.36 -16.54 -42.40
CA ALA A 106 13.50 -17.03 -41.63
C ALA A 106 14.33 -15.86 -41.06
N ALA A 107 14.63 -14.84 -41.86
CA ALA A 107 15.37 -13.66 -41.41
C ALA A 107 14.60 -12.85 -40.34
N SER A 108 13.30 -12.69 -40.49
CA SER A 108 12.46 -11.97 -39.51
C SER A 108 12.39 -12.72 -38.17
N LEU A 109 12.13 -14.04 -38.22
CA LEU A 109 12.02 -14.88 -37.03
C LEU A 109 13.36 -15.01 -36.31
N THR A 110 14.45 -15.21 -37.04
CA THR A 110 15.80 -15.26 -36.43
C THR A 110 16.19 -13.93 -35.82
N LYS A 111 15.93 -12.81 -36.49
CA LYS A 111 16.18 -11.47 -35.92
C LYS A 111 15.37 -11.26 -34.64
N LYS A 112 14.10 -11.64 -34.63
CA LYS A 112 13.23 -11.55 -33.45
C LYS A 112 13.75 -12.42 -32.31
N ALA A 113 14.08 -13.68 -32.58
CA ALA A 113 14.61 -14.61 -31.59
C ALA A 113 15.93 -14.12 -30.99
N VAL A 114 16.85 -13.58 -31.80
CA VAL A 114 18.11 -13.00 -31.32
C VAL A 114 17.86 -11.77 -30.45
N TYR A 115 16.89 -10.92 -30.82
CA TYR A 115 16.53 -9.75 -30.03
C TYR A 115 15.95 -10.15 -28.67
N GLU A 116 15.00 -11.08 -28.66
CA GLU A 116 14.38 -11.62 -27.44
C GLU A 116 15.42 -12.29 -26.55
N GLN A 117 16.26 -13.16 -27.12
CA GLN A 117 17.34 -13.82 -26.38
C GLN A 117 18.30 -12.82 -25.75
N ARG A 118 18.63 -11.72 -26.46
CA ARG A 118 19.49 -10.66 -25.93
C ARG A 118 18.84 -9.93 -24.76
N GLN A 119 17.54 -9.66 -24.82
CA GLN A 119 16.81 -9.03 -23.73
C GLN A 119 16.75 -9.96 -22.52
N THR A 120 16.39 -11.22 -22.71
CA THR A 120 16.33 -12.22 -21.65
C THR A 120 17.69 -12.47 -21.01
N SER A 121 18.77 -12.51 -21.80
CA SER A 121 20.13 -12.70 -21.27
C SER A 121 20.55 -11.55 -20.37
N LYS A 122 20.23 -10.31 -20.75
CA LYS A 122 20.50 -9.13 -19.90
C LYS A 122 19.71 -9.19 -18.60
N GLN A 123 18.43 -9.55 -18.68
CA GLN A 123 17.59 -9.66 -17.50
C GLN A 123 18.13 -10.73 -16.54
N ILE A 124 18.54 -11.90 -17.04
CA ILE A 124 19.14 -12.95 -16.22
C ILE A 124 20.47 -12.48 -15.60
N GLU A 125 21.27 -11.69 -16.33
CA GLU A 125 22.52 -11.13 -15.80
C GLU A 125 22.25 -10.15 -14.65
N ASP A 126 21.28 -9.25 -14.82
CA ASP A 126 20.88 -8.29 -13.77
C ASP A 126 20.32 -9.02 -12.53
N ASP A 127 19.44 -10.01 -12.74
CA ASP A 127 18.85 -10.83 -11.67
C ASP A 127 19.94 -11.63 -10.92
N ASN A 128 20.92 -12.19 -11.64
CA ASN A 128 22.04 -12.91 -11.02
C ASN A 128 22.89 -11.98 -10.14
N ILE A 129 23.17 -10.76 -10.59
CA ILE A 129 23.92 -9.78 -9.78
C ILE A 129 23.16 -9.45 -8.49
N GLU A 130 21.83 -9.33 -8.55
CA GLU A 130 21.01 -9.07 -7.37
C GLU A 130 21.02 -10.27 -6.40
N ILE A 131 20.86 -11.49 -6.92
CA ILE A 131 20.91 -12.72 -6.12
C ILE A 131 22.29 -12.91 -5.49
N GLU A 132 23.37 -12.66 -6.21
CA GLU A 132 24.73 -12.74 -5.67
C GLU A 132 24.92 -11.77 -4.50
N ARG A 133 24.44 -10.52 -4.62
CA ARG A 133 24.49 -9.55 -3.52
C ARG A 133 23.68 -10.02 -2.31
N ALA A 134 22.47 -10.51 -2.53
CA ALA A 134 21.62 -11.03 -1.45
C ALA A 134 22.28 -12.21 -0.73
N ASN A 135 22.92 -13.11 -1.48
CA ASN A 135 23.62 -14.26 -0.93
C ASN A 135 24.86 -13.85 -0.10
N VAL A 136 25.62 -12.85 -0.55
CA VAL A 136 26.71 -12.26 0.24
C VAL A 136 26.20 -11.67 1.55
N GLN A 137 25.09 -10.93 1.53
CA GLN A 137 24.49 -10.39 2.75
C GLN A 137 24.00 -11.49 3.70
N GLN A 138 23.34 -12.52 3.17
CA GLN A 138 22.83 -13.62 3.99
C GLN A 138 23.97 -14.45 4.61
N THR A 139 25.06 -14.66 3.88
CA THR A 139 26.25 -15.35 4.40
C THR A 139 26.96 -14.54 5.49
N GLN A 140 27.04 -13.21 5.35
CA GLN A 140 27.52 -12.32 6.41
C GLN A 140 26.64 -12.40 7.66
N LEU A 141 25.31 -12.29 7.49
CA LEU A 141 24.38 -12.38 8.62
C LEU A 141 24.48 -13.72 9.35
N LEU A 142 24.66 -14.83 8.61
CA LEU A 142 24.89 -16.15 9.21
C LEU A 142 26.22 -16.23 9.98
N ALA A 143 27.25 -15.52 9.53
CA ALA A 143 28.52 -15.42 10.27
C ALA A 143 28.32 -14.65 11.59
N ASP A 144 27.62 -13.52 11.55
CA ASP A 144 27.30 -12.71 12.73
C ASP A 144 26.47 -13.52 13.75
N TYR A 145 25.46 -14.26 13.29
CA TYR A 145 24.66 -15.11 14.17
C TYR A 145 25.49 -16.23 14.80
N LYS A 146 26.45 -16.82 14.08
CA LYS A 146 27.37 -17.81 14.64
C LYS A 146 28.26 -17.20 15.70
N GLU A 147 28.80 -16.00 15.45
CA GLU A 147 29.60 -15.28 16.44
C GLU A 147 28.79 -14.96 17.70
N ILE A 148 27.55 -14.47 17.55
CA ILE A 148 26.65 -14.20 18.67
C ILE A 148 26.34 -15.48 19.46
N ASP A 149 26.08 -16.60 18.78
CA ASP A 149 25.83 -17.89 19.43
C ASP A 149 27.07 -18.38 20.21
N GLU A 150 28.28 -18.22 19.65
CA GLU A 150 29.52 -18.53 20.34
C GLU A 150 29.73 -17.64 21.57
N LEU A 151 29.52 -16.32 21.45
CA LEU A 151 29.59 -15.39 22.57
C LEU A 151 28.54 -15.70 23.65
N LEU A 152 27.33 -16.08 23.25
CA LEU A 152 26.27 -16.51 24.17
C LEU A 152 26.68 -17.80 24.90
N LYS A 153 27.20 -18.80 24.19
CA LYS A 153 27.70 -20.04 24.80
C LYS A 153 28.81 -19.77 25.80
N GLN A 154 29.79 -18.92 25.43
CA GLN A 154 30.85 -18.49 26.35
C GLN A 154 30.27 -17.77 27.59
N ARG A 155 29.30 -16.88 27.40
CA ARG A 155 28.66 -16.16 28.51
C ARG A 155 27.84 -17.07 29.42
N ILE A 156 27.16 -18.07 28.86
CA ILE A 156 26.42 -19.10 29.62
C ILE A 156 27.41 -19.91 30.47
N GLN A 157 28.54 -20.32 29.90
CA GLN A 157 29.59 -21.05 30.62
C GLN A 157 30.24 -20.19 31.72
N ALA A 158 30.47 -18.90 31.47
CA ALA A 158 31.06 -17.98 32.43
C ALA A 158 30.12 -17.64 33.61
N HIS A 159 28.79 -17.68 33.41
CA HIS A 159 27.80 -17.27 34.41
C HIS A 159 26.60 -18.24 34.54
N PRO A 160 26.83 -19.49 34.98
CA PRO A 160 25.77 -20.49 35.08
C PRO A 160 24.68 -20.11 36.09
N GLU A 161 25.07 -19.58 37.26
CA GLU A 161 24.11 -19.21 38.31
C GLU A 161 23.13 -18.10 37.89
N ARG A 162 23.59 -17.14 37.08
CA ARG A 162 22.74 -16.06 36.56
C ARG A 162 21.77 -16.61 35.50
N MET A 163 22.22 -17.57 34.69
CA MET A 163 21.38 -18.25 33.72
C MET A 163 20.33 -19.14 34.37
N ASP A 164 20.66 -19.81 35.48
CA ASP A 164 19.70 -20.61 36.23
C ASP A 164 18.66 -19.72 36.93
N LYS A 165 19.05 -18.54 37.45
CA LYS A 165 18.11 -17.52 37.93
C LYS A 165 17.21 -17.00 36.81
N LEU A 166 17.74 -16.78 35.60
CA LEU A 166 16.94 -16.36 34.44
C LEU A 166 16.00 -17.47 33.97
N ARG A 167 16.44 -18.73 33.95
CA ARG A 167 15.58 -19.89 33.64
C ARG A 167 14.49 -20.09 34.68
N ALA A 168 14.80 -19.91 35.96
CA ALA A 168 13.82 -19.94 37.03
C ALA A 168 12.80 -18.81 36.86
N LYS A 169 13.25 -17.59 36.52
CA LYS A 169 12.37 -16.47 36.18
C LYS A 169 11.52 -16.72 34.93
N LEU A 170 12.07 -17.36 33.90
CA LEU A 170 11.33 -17.71 32.67
C LEU A 170 10.28 -18.81 32.93
N ARG A 171 10.56 -19.74 33.84
CA ARG A 171 9.58 -20.75 34.30
C ARG A 171 8.51 -20.16 35.20
N GLN A 172 8.82 -19.05 35.88
CA GLN A 172 7.91 -18.31 36.75
C GLN A 172 7.18 -17.17 36.02
N SER A 173 7.66 -16.72 34.86
CA SER A 173 6.97 -15.74 34.03
C SER A 173 5.74 -16.39 33.44
N GLN A 174 4.58 -15.87 33.82
CA GLN A 174 3.31 -16.23 33.20
C GLN A 174 3.35 -15.91 31.71
N PRO A 175 2.56 -16.62 30.86
CA PRO A 175 2.45 -16.26 29.45
C PRO A 175 2.05 -14.79 29.35
N LEU A 176 2.63 -14.09 28.37
CA LEU A 176 2.46 -12.64 28.14
C LEU A 176 0.97 -12.22 28.17
N ASP A 177 0.09 -13.12 27.74
CA ASP A 177 -1.36 -12.95 27.71
C ASP A 177 -1.96 -12.76 29.12
N MET A 178 -1.47 -13.48 30.12
CA MET A 178 -1.97 -13.42 31.50
C MET A 178 -1.48 -12.16 32.24
N GLU A 179 -0.28 -11.67 31.91
CA GLU A 179 0.19 -10.37 32.40
C GLU A 179 -0.61 -9.22 31.78
N LEU A 180 -0.98 -9.35 30.49
CA LEU A 180 -1.82 -8.37 29.80
C LEU A 180 -3.22 -8.31 30.42
N GLU A 181 -3.83 -9.45 30.73
CA GLU A 181 -5.14 -9.54 31.40
C GLU A 181 -5.12 -8.85 32.77
N LEU A 182 -4.10 -9.13 33.59
CA LEU A 182 -3.95 -8.48 34.91
C LEU A 182 -3.77 -6.96 34.80
N LYS A 183 -3.00 -6.48 33.80
CA LYS A 183 -2.84 -5.05 33.55
C LYS A 183 -4.15 -4.42 33.07
N LEU A 184 -4.92 -5.12 32.25
CA LEU A 184 -6.21 -4.66 31.74
C LEU A 184 -7.25 -4.57 32.86
N GLU A 185 -7.31 -5.55 33.77
CA GLU A 185 -8.13 -5.50 34.98
C GLU A 185 -7.74 -4.32 35.89
N SER A 186 -6.43 -4.08 36.07
CA SER A 186 -5.96 -2.94 36.85
C SER A 186 -6.39 -1.60 36.24
N VAL A 187 -6.34 -1.46 34.91
CA VAL A 187 -6.80 -0.26 34.21
C VAL A 187 -8.32 -0.12 34.34
N GLN A 188 -9.07 -1.21 34.19
CA GLN A 188 -10.53 -1.20 34.38
C GLN A 188 -10.91 -0.76 35.80
N ASN A 189 -10.25 -1.29 36.83
CA ASN A 189 -10.47 -0.89 38.22
C ASN A 189 -10.12 0.59 38.46
N ALA A 190 -9.02 1.08 37.88
CA ALA A 190 -8.64 2.49 37.96
C ALA A 190 -9.71 3.39 37.28
N THR A 191 -10.15 3.05 36.07
CA THR A 191 -11.19 3.82 35.36
C THR A 191 -12.53 3.81 36.10
N ALA A 192 -12.92 2.68 36.70
CA ALA A 192 -14.12 2.58 37.52
C ALA A 192 -14.02 3.48 38.77
N SER A 193 -12.86 3.53 39.41
CA SER A 193 -12.62 4.41 40.56
C SER A 193 -12.66 5.89 40.18
N MET A 194 -12.10 6.26 39.03
CA MET A 194 -12.14 7.63 38.50
C MET A 194 -13.58 8.05 38.20
N LYS A 195 -14.36 7.18 37.56
CA LYS A 195 -15.78 7.42 37.27
C LYS A 195 -16.60 7.61 38.55
N ALA A 196 -16.32 6.84 39.60
CA ALA A 196 -16.99 7.01 40.90
C ALA A 196 -16.66 8.35 41.57
N VAL A 197 -15.42 8.83 41.42
CA VAL A 197 -15.00 10.16 41.92
C VAL A 197 -15.67 11.27 41.11
N GLU A 198 -15.70 11.15 39.79
CA GLU A 198 -16.37 12.09 38.89
C GLU A 198 -17.86 12.23 39.23
N GLU A 199 -18.56 11.10 39.43
CA GLU A 199 -19.98 11.09 39.76
C GLU A 199 -20.24 11.72 41.13
N ARG A 200 -19.38 11.48 42.13
CA ARG A 200 -19.46 12.17 43.43
C ARG A 200 -19.24 13.68 43.27
N MET A 201 -18.25 14.09 42.49
CA MET A 201 -17.98 15.51 42.22
C MET A 201 -19.20 16.17 41.58
N TYR A 202 -19.79 15.55 40.56
CA TYR A 202 -21.00 16.04 39.90
C TYR A 202 -22.17 16.18 40.89
N GLN A 203 -22.39 15.19 41.75
CA GLN A 203 -23.41 15.26 42.80
C GLN A 203 -23.15 16.39 43.80
N HIS A 204 -21.90 16.61 44.20
CA HIS A 204 -21.54 17.69 45.12
C HIS A 204 -21.72 19.06 44.48
N VAL A 205 -21.24 19.26 43.26
CA VAL A 205 -21.41 20.51 42.51
C VAL A 205 -22.90 20.82 42.35
N ARG A 206 -23.70 19.85 41.92
CA ARG A 206 -25.16 19.99 41.83
C ARG A 206 -25.79 20.43 43.15
N ARG A 207 -25.45 19.77 44.26
CA ARG A 207 -25.97 20.13 45.59
C ARG A 207 -25.56 21.55 46.00
N VAL A 208 -24.31 21.95 45.75
CA VAL A 208 -23.81 23.29 46.09
C VAL A 208 -24.49 24.35 45.26
N VAL A 209 -24.59 24.16 43.93
CA VAL A 209 -25.27 25.07 43.01
C VAL A 209 -26.74 25.22 43.40
N THR A 210 -27.45 24.11 43.67
CA THR A 210 -28.85 24.16 44.14
C THR A 210 -28.99 24.91 45.46
N LYS A 211 -28.08 24.70 46.43
CA LYS A 211 -28.09 25.45 47.70
C LYS A 211 -27.78 26.94 47.51
N LEU A 212 -26.85 27.27 46.62
CA LEU A 212 -26.47 28.65 46.30
C LEU A 212 -27.65 29.41 45.69
N TYR A 213 -28.32 28.82 44.69
CA TYR A 213 -29.52 29.43 44.13
C TYR A 213 -30.66 29.51 45.15
N ALA A 214 -30.86 28.48 45.98
CA ALA A 214 -31.88 28.53 47.04
C ALA A 214 -31.63 29.62 48.10
N LEU A 215 -30.36 29.91 48.43
CA LEU A 215 -29.99 30.98 49.37
C LEU A 215 -30.09 32.38 48.71
N GLN A 216 -29.73 32.50 47.43
CA GLN A 216 -29.81 33.76 46.69
C GLN A 216 -31.24 34.14 46.29
N ASP A 217 -32.11 33.16 46.04
CA ASP A 217 -33.53 33.38 45.78
C ASP A 217 -34.27 33.82 47.06
N TRP A 218 -33.73 33.50 48.25
CA TRP A 218 -34.24 34.02 49.53
C TRP A 218 -34.04 35.55 49.65
N GLU A 219 -33.01 36.12 48.99
CA GLU A 219 -32.80 37.57 48.91
C GLU A 219 -33.62 38.25 47.78
N ASN A 220 -33.98 37.53 46.72
CA ASN A 220 -34.72 38.05 45.55
C ASN A 220 -36.12 37.43 45.43
N ALA A 221 -36.89 37.40 46.52
CA ALA A 221 -38.15 36.67 46.69
C ALA A 221 -39.33 37.07 45.78
N SER A 222 -39.11 37.58 44.57
CA SER A 222 -40.16 37.80 43.57
C SER A 222 -39.74 37.29 42.19
N VAL A 223 -40.37 36.19 41.77
CA VAL A 223 -40.55 35.71 40.38
C VAL A 223 -39.42 34.85 39.79
N MET A 224 -39.43 33.54 40.12
CA MET A 224 -38.86 32.49 39.26
C MET A 224 -39.82 31.28 39.27
N ASP A 225 -40.22 30.80 38.09
CA ASP A 225 -41.00 29.57 37.91
C ASP A 225 -40.13 28.33 38.18
N GLU A 226 -40.71 27.20 38.59
CA GLU A 226 -39.96 25.95 38.84
C GLU A 226 -39.16 25.49 37.60
N GLN A 227 -39.69 25.80 36.40
CA GLN A 227 -39.01 25.50 35.15
C GLN A 227 -37.80 26.41 34.90
N THR A 228 -37.86 27.70 35.25
CA THR A 228 -36.72 28.62 35.10
C THR A 228 -35.63 28.34 36.14
N PHE A 229 -36.00 27.81 37.30
CA PHE A 229 -35.04 27.34 38.31
C PHE A 229 -34.31 26.05 37.88
N LYS A 230 -35.01 25.11 37.24
CA LYS A 230 -34.36 23.90 36.70
C LYS A 230 -33.42 24.24 35.55
N THR A 231 -33.82 25.15 34.65
CA THR A 231 -32.96 25.58 33.54
C THR A 231 -31.76 26.38 34.02
N SER A 232 -31.90 27.25 35.03
CA SER A 232 -30.77 27.99 35.61
C SER A 232 -29.74 27.09 36.28
N ILE A 233 -30.18 26.05 37.00
CA ILE A 233 -29.28 25.03 37.58
C ILE A 233 -28.56 24.25 36.48
N MET A 234 -29.27 23.82 35.43
CA MET A 234 -28.66 23.08 34.32
C MET A 234 -27.61 23.91 33.58
N LEU A 235 -27.89 25.19 33.32
CA LEU A 235 -26.96 26.12 32.67
C LEU A 235 -25.72 26.37 33.53
N ALA A 236 -25.89 26.60 34.84
CA ALA A 236 -24.80 26.74 35.78
C ALA A 236 -23.93 25.46 35.89
N LEU A 237 -24.55 24.28 35.86
CA LEU A 237 -23.82 23.02 35.82
C LEU A 237 -23.06 22.82 34.51
N SER A 238 -23.68 23.16 33.37
CA SER A 238 -22.98 23.09 32.08
C SER A 238 -21.78 24.05 32.04
N LEU A 239 -21.89 25.24 32.62
CA LEU A 239 -20.78 26.18 32.72
C LEU A 239 -19.63 25.63 33.57
N ILE A 240 -19.92 24.99 34.71
CA ILE A 240 -18.87 24.37 35.52
C ILE A 240 -18.21 23.21 34.78
N VAL A 241 -19.00 22.39 34.07
CA VAL A 241 -18.47 21.28 33.26
C VAL A 241 -17.59 21.82 32.13
N THR A 242 -18.00 22.87 31.41
CA THR A 242 -17.18 23.47 30.34
C THR A 242 -15.90 24.13 30.88
N LEU A 243 -15.96 24.76 32.05
CA LEU A 243 -14.78 25.28 32.73
C LEU A 243 -13.81 24.14 33.12
N VAL A 244 -14.31 23.03 33.66
CA VAL A 244 -13.47 21.87 34.03
C VAL A 244 -12.91 21.16 32.80
N THR A 245 -13.68 20.98 31.73
CA THR A 245 -13.18 20.35 30.50
C THR A 245 -12.17 21.25 29.77
N SER A 246 -12.32 22.57 29.85
CA SER A 246 -11.32 23.51 29.32
C SER A 246 -9.96 23.43 30.05
N LEU A 247 -9.90 22.92 31.28
CA LEU A 247 -8.63 22.65 31.97
C LEU A 247 -7.88 21.44 31.40
N LEU A 248 -8.61 20.49 30.81
CA LEU A 248 -8.04 19.27 30.22
C LEU A 248 -7.55 19.50 28.78
N SER A 249 -7.98 20.59 28.13
CA SER A 249 -7.61 20.93 26.77
C SER A 249 -6.28 21.71 26.71
N PRO A 250 -5.33 21.34 25.82
CA PRO A 250 -4.01 21.97 25.74
C PRO A 250 -3.99 23.35 25.06
N GLN A 251 -5.10 23.83 24.49
CA GLN A 251 -5.21 25.16 23.87
C GLN A 251 -6.48 25.90 24.33
N GLU A 252 -6.31 27.21 24.58
CA GLU A 252 -7.29 28.21 25.04
C GLU A 252 -8.14 27.86 26.28
N LYS A 253 -7.69 28.34 27.44
CA LYS A 253 -8.29 28.13 28.77
C LYS A 253 -9.38 29.15 29.16
N TRP A 254 -9.85 29.95 28.20
CA TRP A 254 -10.78 31.06 28.43
C TRP A 254 -12.17 30.70 27.92
N VAL A 255 -13.16 30.70 28.81
CA VAL A 255 -14.56 30.40 28.49
C VAL A 255 -15.36 31.70 28.47
N ALA A 256 -15.97 32.04 27.33
CA ALA A 256 -16.82 33.22 27.20
C ALA A 256 -18.16 32.99 27.90
N VAL A 257 -18.58 33.93 28.76
CA VAL A 257 -19.85 33.85 29.48
C VAL A 257 -20.77 34.99 29.02
N PRO A 258 -22.04 34.69 28.65
CA PRO A 258 -23.01 35.73 28.30
C PRO A 258 -23.40 36.57 29.52
N THR A 259 -23.27 37.90 29.39
CA THR A 259 -23.68 38.88 30.41
C THR A 259 -25.19 38.92 30.55
N GLY A 260 -25.72 38.88 31.78
CA GLY A 260 -27.14 38.91 32.11
C GLY A 260 -27.79 37.53 32.32
N GLY A 261 -27.03 36.43 32.22
CA GLY A 261 -27.51 35.07 32.46
C GLY A 261 -27.49 34.65 33.93
N PRO A 262 -28.22 33.58 34.32
CA PRO A 262 -28.17 33.03 35.69
C PRO A 262 -26.74 32.62 36.10
N GLU A 263 -25.92 32.25 35.12
CA GLU A 263 -24.49 31.91 35.24
C GLU A 263 -23.64 33.04 35.84
N GLU A 264 -23.99 34.30 35.61
CA GLU A 264 -23.26 35.46 36.13
C GLU A 264 -23.30 35.50 37.67
N LYS A 265 -24.42 35.09 38.28
CA LYS A 265 -24.57 35.05 39.74
C LYS A 265 -23.66 34.01 40.39
N LEU A 266 -23.49 32.85 39.74
CA LEU A 266 -22.54 31.83 40.17
C LEU A 266 -21.10 32.34 40.03
N LEU A 267 -20.78 33.02 38.92
CA LEU A 267 -19.47 33.59 38.68
C LEU A 267 -19.10 34.65 39.71
N LEU A 268 -20.02 35.54 40.09
CA LEU A 268 -19.78 36.53 41.14
C LEU A 268 -19.37 35.87 42.47
N VAL A 269 -19.98 34.73 42.81
CA VAL A 269 -19.59 33.95 44.01
C VAL A 269 -18.24 33.27 43.82
N MET A 270 -17.94 32.74 42.64
CA MET A 270 -16.63 32.15 42.32
C MET A 270 -15.50 33.19 42.34
N ILE A 271 -15.76 34.41 41.84
CA ILE A 271 -14.84 35.54 41.86
C ILE A 271 -14.60 35.99 43.31
N ARG A 272 -15.66 36.14 44.11
CA ARG A 272 -15.56 36.52 45.53
C ARG A 272 -14.72 35.53 46.34
N ASN A 273 -14.77 34.25 45.99
CA ASN A 273 -13.99 33.18 46.62
C ASN A 273 -12.63 32.94 45.93
N ASN A 274 -12.20 33.81 45.02
CA ASN A 274 -10.93 33.73 44.29
C ASN A 274 -10.70 32.42 43.52
N LEU A 275 -11.78 31.77 43.07
CA LEU A 275 -11.76 30.49 42.34
C LEU A 275 -11.45 30.64 40.84
N VAL A 276 -11.59 31.86 40.32
CA VAL A 276 -11.67 32.16 38.90
C VAL A 276 -10.94 33.48 38.59
N VAL A 277 -10.28 33.53 37.44
CA VAL A 277 -9.69 34.74 36.86
C VAL A 277 -10.56 35.23 35.72
N VAL A 278 -10.85 36.54 35.70
CA VAL A 278 -11.73 37.17 34.71
C VAL A 278 -10.90 38.08 33.80
N ARG A 279 -11.12 37.98 32.48
CA ARG A 279 -10.57 38.88 31.47
C ARG A 279 -11.71 39.34 30.55
N GLY A 280 -12.28 40.52 30.82
CA GLY A 280 -13.45 40.99 30.08
C GLY A 280 -14.66 40.08 30.34
N ASN A 281 -15.28 39.54 29.28
CA ASN A 281 -16.39 38.57 29.36
C ASN A 281 -15.90 37.11 29.35
N GLU A 282 -14.59 36.88 29.44
CA GLU A 282 -13.99 35.56 29.46
C GLU A 282 -13.54 35.19 30.87
N VAL A 283 -13.74 33.93 31.18
CA VAL A 283 -13.59 33.37 32.52
C VAL A 283 -12.69 32.14 32.45
N ARG A 284 -11.74 32.05 33.36
CA ARG A 284 -10.85 30.89 33.51
C ARG A 284 -10.79 30.44 34.96
N LEU A 285 -10.83 29.13 35.21
CA LEU A 285 -10.54 28.58 36.53
C LEU A 285 -9.09 28.86 36.91
N ARG A 286 -8.87 29.29 38.16
CA ARG A 286 -7.51 29.53 38.67
C ARG A 286 -6.73 28.22 38.65
N ASP A 287 -5.46 28.28 38.24
CA ASP A 287 -4.59 27.10 38.29
C ASP A 287 -4.34 26.75 39.77
N TYR A 288 -4.96 25.68 40.24
CA TYR A 288 -4.66 25.09 41.54
C TYR A 288 -3.62 24.00 41.33
N GLY A 289 -2.37 24.40 41.11
CA GLY A 289 -1.19 23.52 41.12
C GLY A 289 -1.09 22.54 39.95
N PHE A 290 -0.51 23.00 38.84
CA PHE A 290 0.34 22.19 37.95
C PHE A 290 1.62 22.98 37.62
N ASP A 291 2.16 23.70 38.60
CA ASP A 291 3.52 24.23 38.56
C ASP A 291 4.40 23.30 39.39
N GLU A 292 4.72 22.15 38.80
CA GLU A 292 5.98 21.37 38.89
C GLU A 292 5.94 20.20 37.90
#